data_AF-A0A316TBZ7-F1
#
_entry.id   AF-A0A316TBZ7-F1
#
_cell.length_a   1.000
_cell.length_b   1.000
_cell.length_c   1.000
_cell.angle_alpha   90.00
_cell.angle_beta   90.00
_cell.angle_gamma   90.00
#
_symmetry.space_group_name_H-M   'P 1'
#
loop_
_entity.id
_entity.type
_entity.pdbx_description
1 polymer ?
#
loop_
_entity_poly.entity_id
_entity_poly.type
_entity_poly.pdbx_seq_one_letter_code
_entity_poly.pdbx_strand_id
1 'polypeptide(L)'
;MVLVVLLLSHRFGRAEPTADYRPDLPPDALATGCYPLPGGASLDLAYQVRRDGDVVVDGELRRVLVGQYDEVDDAAALETIVEDFTDVGYVASDRPAPYDAVLRQPGAGPAEEVRLTVEQLPGLEEDTLVRGTFELDLPVAELASDAEVCADPRSTKRWDDE
;
A
#
# COMPACT_ATOMS: atom_id res chain seq x y z
N MET A 1 47.01 -16.05 32.59
CA MET A 1 47.01 -14.71 31.93
C MET A 1 45.97 -14.75 30.80
N VAL A 2 44.68 -14.67 31.15
CA VAL A 2 43.53 -14.83 30.22
C VAL A 2 42.63 -13.57 30.24
N LEU A 3 42.84 -12.68 31.20
CA LEU A 3 42.00 -11.50 31.46
C LEU A 3 42.21 -10.33 30.47
N VAL A 4 43.30 -10.34 29.68
CA VAL A 4 43.65 -9.22 28.79
C VAL A 4 42.88 -9.25 27.45
N VAL A 5 42.40 -10.41 27.01
CA VAL A 5 41.74 -10.57 25.70
C VAL A 5 40.31 -10.01 25.69
N LEU A 6 39.61 -10.00 26.83
CA LEU A 6 38.22 -9.53 26.90
C LEU A 6 38.07 -8.01 26.78
N LEU A 7 39.06 -7.22 27.23
CA LEU A 7 38.99 -5.75 27.25
C LEU A 7 39.23 -5.10 25.88
N LEU A 8 39.77 -5.84 24.90
CA LEU A 8 40.02 -5.35 23.54
C LEU A 8 38.89 -5.72 22.56
N SER A 9 37.96 -6.58 22.95
CA SER A 9 36.84 -7.02 22.11
C SER A 9 35.96 -5.86 21.61
N HIS A 10 35.83 -4.79 22.41
CA HIS A 10 35.02 -3.62 22.09
C HIS A 10 35.61 -2.76 20.95
N ARG A 11 36.88 -2.98 20.55
CA ARG A 11 37.55 -2.22 19.47
C ARG A 11 37.68 -2.98 18.15
N PHE A 12 37.43 -4.29 18.12
CA PHE A 12 37.67 -5.15 16.96
C PHE A 12 36.40 -5.85 16.45
N GLY A 13 35.28 -5.13 16.29
CA GLY A 13 34.06 -5.81 15.84
C GLY A 13 32.86 -4.96 15.48
N ARG A 14 33.01 -3.65 15.24
CA ARG A 14 31.93 -2.89 14.60
C ARG A 14 32.32 -2.71 13.15
N ALA A 15 31.73 -3.51 12.27
CA ALA A 15 31.72 -3.18 10.85
C ALA A 15 31.10 -1.78 10.72
N GLU A 16 31.78 -0.84 10.09
CA GLU A 16 31.12 0.38 9.64
C GLU A 16 29.91 -0.03 8.79
N PRO A 17 28.71 0.52 9.03
CA PRO A 17 27.55 0.24 8.18
C PRO A 17 27.77 0.92 6.82
N THR A 18 28.36 0.20 5.88
CA THR A 18 28.68 0.68 4.52
C THR A 18 27.46 0.69 3.59
N ALA A 19 26.24 0.54 4.12
CA ALA A 19 25.02 0.21 3.37
C ALA A 19 25.08 -1.10 2.56
N ASP A 20 26.22 -1.80 2.50
CA ASP A 20 26.37 -3.09 1.81
C ASP A 20 25.46 -4.20 2.39
N TYR A 21 25.04 -4.07 3.66
CA TYR A 21 24.19 -5.06 4.33
C TYR A 21 22.68 -4.82 4.15
N ARG A 22 22.28 -3.58 3.83
CA ARG A 22 20.89 -3.18 3.57
C ARG A 22 20.91 -2.07 2.52
N PRO A 23 20.80 -2.39 1.23
CA PRO A 23 20.62 -1.38 0.21
C PRO A 23 19.37 -0.53 0.55
N ASP A 24 19.40 0.73 0.12
CA ASP A 24 18.24 1.60 0.26
C ASP A 24 17.02 0.92 -0.34
N LEU A 25 15.94 0.85 0.44
CA LEU A 25 14.68 0.31 -0.04
C LEU A 25 14.10 1.29 -1.05
N PRO A 26 13.50 0.79 -2.15
CA PRO A 26 12.75 1.66 -3.04
C PRO A 26 11.64 2.37 -2.25
N PRO A 27 11.28 3.60 -2.65
CA PRO A 27 10.16 4.30 -2.05
C PRO A 27 8.88 3.46 -2.13
N ASP A 28 7.93 3.73 -1.23
CA ASP A 28 6.60 3.15 -1.32
C ASP A 28 5.95 3.45 -2.68
N ALA A 29 5.17 2.51 -3.20
CA ALA A 29 4.60 2.58 -4.54
C ALA A 29 3.70 3.81 -4.73
N LEU A 30 2.89 4.15 -3.73
CA LEU A 30 2.05 5.36 -3.77
C LEU A 30 2.90 6.62 -3.56
N ALA A 31 3.92 6.55 -2.71
CA ALA A 31 4.84 7.67 -2.46
C ALA A 31 5.68 8.07 -3.69
N THR A 32 5.85 7.18 -4.67
CA THR A 32 6.53 7.50 -5.94
C THR A 32 5.75 8.54 -6.77
N GLY A 33 4.43 8.64 -6.57
CA GLY A 33 3.56 9.49 -7.38
C GLY A 33 3.39 9.05 -8.83
N CYS A 34 3.92 7.88 -9.22
CA CYS A 34 3.84 7.40 -10.61
C CYS A 34 2.39 7.08 -11.03
N TYR A 35 1.61 6.51 -10.11
CA TYR A 35 0.20 6.17 -10.29
C TYR A 35 -0.58 6.63 -9.05
N PRO A 36 -0.94 7.93 -8.95
CA PRO A 36 -1.58 8.47 -7.76
C PRO A 36 -2.98 7.85 -7.55
N LEU A 37 -3.48 7.90 -6.31
CA LEU A 37 -4.86 7.54 -6.06
C LEU A 37 -5.83 8.59 -6.64
N PRO A 38 -7.05 8.18 -7.02
CA PRO A 38 -8.06 9.09 -7.54
C PRO A 38 -8.33 10.29 -6.62
N GLY A 39 -8.55 11.46 -7.21
CA GLY A 39 -8.78 12.71 -6.47
C GLY A 39 -7.56 13.23 -5.67
N GLY A 40 -6.41 12.55 -5.74
CA GLY A 40 -5.25 12.88 -4.91
C GLY A 40 -5.35 12.35 -3.48
N ALA A 41 -6.17 11.32 -3.24
CA ALA A 41 -6.25 10.65 -1.94
C ALA A 41 -4.87 10.14 -1.49
N SER A 42 -4.66 10.10 -0.18
CA SER A 42 -3.47 9.52 0.47
C SER A 42 -3.94 8.57 1.56
N LEU A 43 -3.23 7.47 1.77
CA LEU A 43 -3.59 6.50 2.81
C LEU A 43 -2.92 6.88 4.15
N ASP A 44 -3.70 7.29 5.17
CA ASP A 44 -3.19 7.69 6.50
C ASP A 44 -3.21 6.53 7.51
N LEU A 45 -2.62 5.40 7.10
CA LEU A 45 -2.42 4.23 7.94
C LEU A 45 -1.05 3.61 7.67
N ALA A 46 -0.57 2.75 8.57
CA ALA A 46 0.62 1.95 8.30
C ALA A 46 0.26 0.87 7.27
N TYR A 47 0.89 0.91 6.09
CA TYR A 47 0.66 -0.07 5.04
C TYR A 47 1.92 -0.43 4.25
N GLN A 48 1.80 -1.52 3.49
CA GLN A 48 2.72 -1.86 2.42
C GLN A 48 1.97 -2.27 1.16
N VAL A 49 2.24 -1.61 0.03
CA VAL A 49 1.72 -2.06 -1.27
C VAL A 49 2.41 -3.35 -1.69
N ARG A 50 1.59 -4.37 -1.98
CA ARG A 50 2.05 -5.70 -2.43
C ARG A 50 1.91 -5.85 -3.94
N ARG A 51 0.85 -5.29 -4.51
CA ARG A 51 0.58 -5.29 -5.96
C ARG A 51 -0.19 -4.03 -6.35
N ASP A 52 0.11 -3.52 -7.53
CA ASP A 52 -0.67 -2.50 -8.22
C ASP A 52 -0.70 -2.88 -9.70
N GLY A 53 -1.83 -2.82 -10.38
CA GLY A 53 -1.88 -3.20 -11.80
C GLY A 53 -3.27 -3.12 -12.40
N ASP A 54 -3.33 -3.07 -13.73
CA ASP A 54 -4.60 -3.01 -14.45
C ASP A 54 -5.06 -4.43 -14.81
N VAL A 55 -6.28 -4.78 -14.42
CA VAL A 55 -6.90 -6.09 -14.63
C VAL A 55 -8.35 -5.91 -15.09
N VAL A 56 -8.93 -6.92 -15.72
CA VAL A 56 -10.34 -6.88 -16.14
C VAL A 56 -11.23 -7.31 -14.98
N VAL A 57 -12.05 -6.40 -14.46
CA VAL A 57 -13.06 -6.63 -13.42
C VAL A 57 -14.44 -6.40 -14.02
N ASP A 58 -15.35 -7.37 -13.94
CA ASP A 58 -16.70 -7.31 -14.51
C ASP A 58 -16.76 -6.91 -16.01
N GLY A 59 -15.69 -7.18 -16.76
CA GLY A 59 -15.59 -6.83 -18.19
C GLY A 59 -15.05 -5.42 -18.47
N GLU A 60 -14.66 -4.66 -17.45
CA GLU A 60 -14.03 -3.34 -17.54
C GLU A 60 -12.55 -3.43 -17.12
N LEU A 61 -11.67 -2.70 -17.80
CA LEU A 61 -10.27 -2.58 -17.37
C LEU A 61 -10.21 -1.64 -16.17
N ARG A 62 -9.71 -2.13 -15.03
CA ARG A 62 -9.66 -1.42 -13.76
C ARG A 62 -8.31 -1.62 -13.09
N ARG A 63 -7.88 -0.65 -12.29
CA ARG A 63 -6.66 -0.73 -11.50
C ARG A 63 -6.97 -1.43 -10.17
N VAL A 64 -6.32 -2.54 -9.89
CA VAL A 64 -6.42 -3.22 -8.60
C VAL A 64 -5.13 -3.00 -7.81
N LEU A 65 -5.25 -2.33 -6.67
CA LEU A 65 -4.18 -2.11 -5.72
C LEU A 65 -4.41 -2.96 -4.48
N VAL A 66 -3.46 -3.84 -4.18
CA VAL A 66 -3.49 -4.71 -3.01
C VAL A 66 -2.42 -4.27 -2.03
N GLY A 67 -2.82 -3.94 -0.82
CA GLY A 67 -1.94 -3.59 0.28
C GLY A 67 -2.12 -4.49 1.50
N GLN A 68 -1.14 -4.44 2.39
CA GLN A 68 -1.24 -4.96 3.76
C GLN A 68 -1.32 -3.80 4.72
N TYR A 69 -2.18 -3.89 5.73
CA TYR A 69 -2.27 -2.90 6.81
C TYR A 69 -1.77 -3.47 8.13
N ASP A 70 -1.19 -2.58 8.94
CA ASP A 70 -0.51 -2.92 10.18
C ASP A 70 -1.14 -2.16 11.36
N GLU A 71 -0.90 -2.65 12.59
CA GLU A 71 -1.22 -1.99 13.87
C GLU A 71 -2.71 -1.77 14.21
N VAL A 72 -3.61 -1.73 13.22
CA VAL A 72 -5.06 -1.50 13.39
C VAL A 72 -5.87 -2.76 13.05
N ASP A 73 -7.12 -2.82 13.50
CA ASP A 73 -8.04 -3.88 13.05
C ASP A 73 -8.69 -3.52 11.69
N ASP A 74 -9.44 -4.48 11.14
CA ASP A 74 -10.11 -4.36 9.84
C ASP A 74 -11.15 -3.23 9.82
N ALA A 75 -11.88 -3.03 10.91
CA ALA A 75 -12.86 -1.96 11.00
C ALA A 75 -12.19 -0.57 10.99
N ALA A 76 -11.12 -0.39 11.75
CA ALA A 76 -10.34 0.84 11.76
C ALA A 76 -9.63 1.09 10.43
N ALA A 77 -9.06 0.06 9.80
CA ALA A 77 -8.45 0.20 8.47
C ALA A 77 -9.49 0.63 7.42
N LEU A 78 -10.68 0.02 7.43
CA LEU A 78 -11.78 0.40 6.54
C LEU A 78 -12.20 1.86 6.77
N GLU A 79 -12.41 2.26 8.03
CA GLU A 79 -12.80 3.63 8.40
C GLU A 79 -11.77 4.65 7.90
N THR A 80 -10.48 4.43 8.18
CA THR A 80 -9.40 5.33 7.75
C THR A 80 -9.34 5.46 6.23
N ILE A 81 -9.36 4.35 5.48
CA ILE A 81 -9.28 4.40 4.01
C ILE A 81 -10.51 5.13 3.44
N VAL A 82 -11.70 4.94 4.02
CA VAL A 82 -12.91 5.66 3.60
C VAL A 82 -12.80 7.15 3.90
N GLU A 83 -12.27 7.53 5.06
CA GLU A 83 -12.01 8.92 5.44
C GLU A 83 -11.05 9.60 4.46
N ASP A 84 -9.94 8.94 4.12
CA ASP A 84 -8.92 9.43 3.17
C ASP A 84 -9.50 9.81 1.79
N PHE A 85 -10.43 9.00 1.27
CA PHE A 85 -11.14 9.32 0.02
C PHE A 85 -12.20 10.41 0.22
N THR A 86 -12.87 10.42 1.37
CA THR A 86 -13.89 11.43 1.71
C THR A 86 -13.27 12.82 1.82
N ASP A 87 -12.06 12.92 2.35
CA ASP A 87 -11.29 14.16 2.47
C ASP A 87 -10.98 14.81 1.11
N VAL A 88 -10.87 14.00 0.06
CA VAL A 88 -10.71 14.47 -1.34
C VAL A 88 -12.03 14.50 -2.12
N GLY A 89 -13.16 14.46 -1.42
CA GLY A 89 -14.49 14.74 -1.97
C GLY A 89 -15.24 13.54 -2.53
N TYR A 90 -14.83 12.31 -2.22
CA TYR A 90 -15.66 11.14 -2.47
C TYR A 90 -16.78 11.02 -1.43
N VAL A 91 -17.83 10.29 -1.79
CA VAL A 91 -18.94 9.96 -0.90
C VAL A 91 -19.14 8.45 -0.90
N ALA A 92 -19.20 7.85 0.28
CA ALA A 92 -19.49 6.43 0.45
C ALA A 92 -20.98 6.12 0.18
N SER A 93 -21.24 4.98 -0.47
CA SER A 93 -22.56 4.44 -0.74
C SER A 93 -23.19 3.80 0.50
N ASP A 94 -24.50 3.99 0.70
CA ASP A 94 -25.29 3.29 1.73
C ASP A 94 -25.46 1.78 1.44
N ARG A 95 -25.11 1.31 0.23
CA ARG A 95 -25.24 -0.08 -0.21
C ARG A 95 -23.94 -0.56 -0.86
N PRO A 96 -22.92 -0.94 -0.09
CA PRO A 96 -21.60 -1.28 -0.62
C PRO A 96 -21.48 -2.74 -1.12
N ALA A 97 -22.36 -3.65 -0.68
CA ALA A 97 -22.26 -5.07 -1.01
C ALA A 97 -22.17 -5.33 -2.53
N PRO A 98 -21.24 -6.20 -2.99
CA PRO A 98 -20.47 -7.17 -2.20
C PRO A 98 -19.19 -6.63 -1.54
N TYR A 99 -18.86 -5.35 -1.71
CA TYR A 99 -17.69 -4.71 -1.12
C TYR A 99 -17.98 -4.20 0.30
N ASP A 100 -16.92 -3.89 1.04
CA ASP A 100 -17.02 -3.26 2.36
C ASP A 100 -17.33 -1.76 2.23
N ALA A 101 -16.79 -1.12 1.18
CA ALA A 101 -17.17 0.24 0.79
C ALA A 101 -17.18 0.42 -0.75
N VAL A 102 -18.06 1.30 -1.21
CA VAL A 102 -18.08 1.82 -2.58
C VAL A 102 -18.15 3.34 -2.50
N LEU A 103 -17.15 4.03 -3.04
CA LEU A 103 -17.03 5.47 -2.98
C LEU A 103 -17.10 6.08 -4.38
N ARG A 104 -17.72 7.26 -4.48
CA ARG A 104 -17.81 7.98 -5.77
C ARG A 104 -17.77 9.49 -5.56
N GLN A 105 -17.13 10.22 -6.48
CA GLN A 105 -17.29 11.67 -6.53
C GLN A 105 -18.71 12.06 -6.99
N PRO A 106 -19.29 13.14 -6.43
CA PRO A 106 -20.57 13.67 -6.89
C PRO A 106 -20.57 13.97 -8.39
N GLY A 107 -21.52 13.36 -9.12
CA GLY A 107 -21.67 13.55 -10.57
C GLY A 107 -20.79 12.65 -11.44
N ALA A 108 -19.91 11.84 -10.84
CA ALA A 108 -19.10 10.88 -11.59
C ALA A 108 -19.93 9.66 -12.05
N GLY A 109 -19.45 9.01 -13.12
CA GLY A 109 -20.05 7.79 -13.65
C GLY A 109 -19.66 6.54 -12.85
N PRO A 110 -20.27 5.37 -13.13
CA PRO A 110 -19.88 4.09 -12.50
C PRO A 110 -18.42 3.69 -12.70
N ALA A 111 -17.81 4.04 -13.84
CA ALA A 111 -16.40 3.77 -14.12
C ALA A 111 -15.43 4.49 -13.17
N GLU A 112 -15.89 5.56 -12.50
CA GLU A 112 -15.10 6.40 -11.59
C GLU A 112 -15.26 5.99 -10.12
N GLU A 113 -15.97 4.88 -9.85
CA GLU A 113 -16.11 4.36 -8.50
C GLU A 113 -14.79 3.83 -7.97
N VAL A 114 -14.61 3.93 -6.66
CA VAL A 114 -13.59 3.21 -5.89
C VAL A 114 -14.32 2.15 -5.08
N ARG A 115 -13.97 0.88 -5.24
CA ARG A 115 -14.52 -0.20 -4.41
C ARG A 115 -13.41 -0.74 -3.51
N LEU A 116 -13.75 -1.03 -2.26
CA LEU A 116 -12.81 -1.39 -1.22
C LEU A 116 -13.27 -2.66 -0.51
N THR A 117 -12.33 -3.59 -0.36
CA THR A 117 -12.46 -4.77 0.50
C THR A 117 -11.34 -4.76 1.52
N VAL A 118 -11.64 -5.06 2.78
CA VAL A 118 -10.67 -5.17 3.87
C VAL A 118 -10.84 -6.55 4.53
N GLU A 119 -9.76 -7.31 4.60
CA GLU A 119 -9.76 -8.64 5.20
C GLU A 119 -8.71 -8.72 6.31
N GLN A 120 -9.12 -9.17 7.49
CA GLN A 120 -8.20 -9.50 8.56
C GLN A 120 -7.51 -10.84 8.30
N LEU A 121 -6.21 -10.93 8.58
CA LEU A 121 -5.50 -12.21 8.52
C LEU A 121 -6.03 -13.18 9.59
N PRO A 122 -6.17 -14.48 9.29
CA PRO A 122 -6.65 -15.45 10.28
C PRO A 122 -5.57 -15.76 11.32
N GLY A 123 -6.00 -15.97 12.58
CA GLY A 123 -5.12 -16.49 13.64
C GLY A 123 -4.09 -15.50 14.17
N LEU A 124 -4.40 -14.20 14.14
CA LEU A 124 -3.52 -13.15 14.67
C LEU A 124 -3.35 -13.26 16.18
N GLU A 125 -2.11 -13.14 16.63
CA GLU A 125 -1.76 -12.89 18.02
C GLU A 125 -1.74 -11.37 18.29
N GLU A 126 -1.80 -10.97 19.56
CA GLU A 126 -1.82 -9.55 19.95
C GLU A 126 -0.56 -8.78 19.50
N ASP A 127 0.57 -9.48 19.32
CA ASP A 127 1.86 -8.91 18.90
C ASP A 127 2.12 -9.01 17.39
N THR A 128 1.16 -9.52 16.61
CA THR A 128 1.30 -9.56 15.15
C THR A 128 1.16 -8.16 14.57
N LEU A 129 2.25 -7.67 13.95
CA LEU A 129 2.30 -6.33 13.34
C LEU A 129 1.41 -6.22 12.09
N VAL A 130 1.50 -7.20 11.18
CA VAL A 130 0.68 -7.22 9.95
C VAL A 130 -0.69 -7.79 10.28
N ARG A 131 -1.72 -6.96 10.15
CA ARG A 131 -3.07 -7.26 10.66
C ARG A 131 -3.98 -7.78 9.56
N GLY A 132 -3.78 -7.36 8.31
CA GLY A 132 -4.66 -7.77 7.23
C GLY A 132 -4.22 -7.32 5.86
N THR A 133 -5.15 -7.43 4.92
CA THR A 133 -5.03 -6.94 3.54
C THR A 133 -6.18 -6.01 3.22
N PHE A 134 -5.92 -5.05 2.36
CA PHE A 134 -6.96 -4.29 1.68
C PHE A 134 -6.78 -4.40 0.17
N GLU A 135 -7.89 -4.39 -0.54
CA GLU A 135 -7.95 -4.33 -2.00
C GLU A 135 -8.76 -3.12 -2.43
N LEU A 136 -8.16 -2.28 -3.28
CA LEU A 136 -8.81 -1.15 -3.92
C LEU A 136 -9.00 -1.48 -5.41
N ASP A 137 -10.26 -1.56 -5.82
CA ASP A 137 -10.69 -1.61 -7.22
C ASP A 137 -10.97 -0.18 -7.71
N LEU A 138 -10.01 0.38 -8.44
CA LEU A 138 -9.87 1.80 -8.80
C LEU A 138 -10.07 2.03 -10.30
N PRO A 139 -10.45 3.25 -10.71
CA PRO A 139 -10.31 3.67 -12.10
C PRO A 139 -8.84 3.55 -12.54
N VAL A 140 -8.61 3.24 -13.82
CA VAL A 140 -7.24 3.14 -14.37
C VAL A 140 -6.55 4.50 -14.22
N ALA A 141 -5.32 4.48 -13.71
CA ALA A 141 -4.50 5.67 -13.56
C ALA A 141 -3.50 5.77 -14.72
N GLU A 142 -3.46 6.93 -15.37
CA GLU A 142 -2.39 7.24 -16.32
C GLU A 142 -1.07 7.46 -15.58
N LEU A 143 0.04 7.14 -16.25
CA LEU A 143 1.37 7.42 -15.73
C LEU A 143 1.55 8.93 -15.55
N ALA A 144 1.85 9.37 -14.32
CA ALA A 144 1.94 10.79 -13.99
C ALA A 144 3.36 11.40 -14.17
N SER A 145 4.38 10.56 -14.40
CA SER A 145 5.79 11.00 -14.48
C SER A 145 6.64 10.04 -15.32
N ASP A 146 7.56 10.60 -16.11
CA ASP A 146 8.57 9.85 -16.88
C ASP A 146 9.86 9.57 -16.06
N ALA A 147 9.83 9.75 -14.74
CA ALA A 147 10.97 9.47 -13.89
C ALA A 147 11.38 7.99 -13.98
N GLU A 148 12.69 7.70 -13.94
CA GLU A 148 13.21 6.33 -14.09
C GLU A 148 12.62 5.35 -13.07
N VAL A 149 12.28 5.83 -11.86
CA VAL A 149 11.61 5.03 -10.81
C VAL A 149 10.24 4.51 -11.25
N CYS A 150 9.54 5.21 -12.13
CA CYS A 150 8.23 4.80 -12.63
C CYS A 150 8.30 3.67 -13.67
N ALA A 151 9.47 3.44 -14.25
CA ALA A 151 9.74 2.30 -15.13
C ALA A 151 10.22 1.06 -14.35
N ASP A 152 10.48 1.16 -13.04
CA ASP A 152 10.91 0.03 -12.22
C ASP A 152 9.71 -0.66 -11.55
N PRO A 153 9.33 -1.89 -11.99
CA PRO A 153 8.21 -2.62 -11.42
C PRO A 153 8.40 -2.95 -9.92
N ARG A 154 9.64 -2.98 -9.41
CA ARG A 154 9.89 -3.19 -7.97
C ARG A 154 9.49 -1.98 -7.13
N SER A 155 9.53 -0.80 -7.73
CA SER A 155 9.15 0.48 -7.10
C SER A 155 7.65 0.72 -7.24
N THR A 156 7.07 0.52 -8.43
CA THR A 156 5.63 0.75 -8.67
C THR A 156 4.74 -0.41 -8.23
N LYS A 157 5.31 -1.60 -8.00
CA LYS A 157 4.56 -2.86 -7.77
C LYS A 157 3.64 -3.25 -8.93
N ARG A 158 3.90 -2.72 -10.13
CA ARG A 158 3.23 -3.07 -11.38
C ARG A 158 4.14 -3.97 -12.19
N TRP A 159 3.78 -5.25 -12.30
CA TRP A 159 4.48 -6.22 -13.14
C TRP A 159 3.66 -6.46 -14.41
N ASP A 160 4.34 -6.61 -15.55
CA ASP A 160 3.69 -7.13 -16.75
C ASP A 160 3.16 -8.54 -16.43
N ASP A 161 1.97 -8.87 -16.94
CA ASP A 161 1.37 -10.18 -16.75
C ASP A 161 2.36 -11.30 -17.16
N GLU A 162 2.63 -12.25 -16.26
CA GLU A 162 3.37 -13.49 -16.56
C GLU A 162 2.55 -14.47 -17.41
#